data_AF-J2NPI3-F1
#
_entry.id   AF-J2NPI3-F1
#
_cell.length_a   1.000
_cell.length_b   1.000
_cell.length_c   1.000
_cell.angle_alpha   90.00
_cell.angle_beta   90.00
_cell.angle_gamma   90.00
#
_symmetry.space_group_name_H-M   'P 1'
#
loop_
_entity.id
_entity.type
_entity.pdbx_description
1 polymer ?
#
loop_
_entity_poly.entity_id
_entity_poly.type
_entity_poly.pdbx_seq_one_letter_code
_entity_poly.pdbx_strand_id
1 'polypeptide(L)'
;MAKTIYDKPTRALLKDMLVSWNLQPGQVFTAARAIQWFATNYPKLKPGSIRAHLVQAATNDPSRLHHPSTNITDDILFKVAPGEFRRYEAGKDPAPIREMVKGDIAKQEIEDIDIDRDGSEEINLPGSTEFLLEKDLQRYLAENLGCIEPGLKLYEDEDLRGIEYEAGGGRRIDILAVDRNGAFVVIELKVSRGYDRVIGQLLRYMNWVRRDLAELGQKVRGIIVCRSMSEDLRLACSSMNDVELFEYKLSVAVTKVATLQLRE
;
A
#
# COMPACT_ATOMS: atom_id res chain seq x y z
N MET A 1 8.79 -5.36 20.69
CA MET A 1 8.13 -6.47 19.97
C MET A 1 6.82 -5.93 19.44
N ALA A 2 6.50 -6.15 18.17
CA ALA A 2 5.19 -5.78 17.63
C ALA A 2 4.09 -6.42 18.51
N LYS A 3 3.05 -5.66 18.84
CA LYS A 3 1.98 -6.13 19.72
C LYS A 3 1.11 -7.09 18.91
N THR A 4 1.29 -8.39 19.10
CA THR A 4 0.45 -9.41 18.44
C THR A 4 -0.91 -9.48 19.12
N ILE A 5 -1.97 -9.68 18.33
CA ILE A 5 -3.35 -9.80 18.85
C ILE A 5 -3.57 -11.16 19.54
N TYR A 6 -2.78 -12.16 19.15
CA TYR A 6 -2.76 -13.53 19.67
C TYR A 6 -1.35 -13.94 20.12
N ASP A 7 -1.20 -15.14 20.70
CA ASP A 7 0.07 -15.69 21.18
C ASP A 7 1.12 -15.92 20.07
N LYS A 8 0.65 -15.97 18.82
CA LYS A 8 1.48 -16.12 17.62
C LYS A 8 1.24 -14.92 16.69
N PRO A 9 2.27 -14.44 15.98
CA PRO A 9 2.09 -13.45 14.92
C PRO A 9 1.30 -14.07 13.76
N THR A 10 0.60 -13.23 13.00
CA THR A 10 -0.24 -13.66 11.86
C THR A 10 0.56 -14.46 10.82
N ARG A 11 1.84 -14.14 10.61
CA ARG A 11 2.75 -14.90 9.75
C ARG A 11 2.95 -16.36 10.19
N ALA A 12 3.00 -16.61 11.50
CA ALA A 12 3.09 -17.98 12.03
C ALA A 12 1.75 -18.70 11.91
N LEU A 13 0.64 -17.99 12.18
CA LEU A 13 -0.71 -18.52 12.00
C LEU A 13 -1.02 -18.88 10.54
N LEU A 14 -0.44 -18.16 9.58
CA LEU A 14 -0.53 -18.47 8.16
C LEU A 14 0.12 -19.82 7.83
N LYS A 15 1.23 -20.18 8.48
CA LYS A 15 1.87 -21.50 8.35
C LYS A 15 0.98 -22.59 8.94
N ASP A 16 0.40 -22.35 10.12
CA ASP A 16 -0.55 -23.28 10.76
C ASP A 16 -1.77 -23.54 9.86
N MET A 17 -2.32 -22.49 9.24
CA MET A 17 -3.41 -22.60 8.26
C MET A 17 -3.01 -23.54 7.11
N LEU A 18 -1.86 -23.30 6.48
CA LEU A 18 -1.40 -24.10 5.35
C LEU A 18 -1.16 -25.55 5.76
N VAL A 19 -0.62 -25.82 6.95
CA VAL A 19 -0.47 -27.18 7.49
C VAL A 19 -1.83 -27.85 7.66
N SER A 20 -2.80 -27.15 8.25
CA SER A 20 -4.15 -27.69 8.49
C SER A 20 -4.89 -28.09 7.21
N TRP A 21 -4.63 -27.40 6.11
CA TRP A 21 -5.27 -27.70 4.82
C TRP A 21 -4.62 -28.83 4.04
N ASN A 22 -3.40 -29.25 4.42
CA ASN A 22 -2.62 -30.28 3.74
C ASN A 22 -2.68 -30.17 2.19
N LEU A 23 -2.45 -28.96 1.68
CA LEU A 23 -2.56 -28.65 0.26
C LEU A 23 -1.62 -29.53 -0.56
N GLN A 24 -2.14 -30.09 -1.66
CA GLN A 24 -1.34 -30.83 -2.63
C GLN A 24 -0.44 -29.86 -3.42
N PRO A 25 0.71 -30.31 -3.96
CA PRO A 25 1.55 -29.50 -4.84
C PRO A 25 0.75 -28.90 -6.00
N GLY A 26 0.98 -27.63 -6.32
CA GLY A 26 0.21 -26.88 -7.32
C GLY A 26 -1.24 -26.52 -6.95
N GLN A 27 -1.80 -26.97 -5.82
CA GLN A 27 -3.18 -26.67 -5.45
C GLN A 27 -3.37 -25.18 -5.11
N VAL A 28 -4.25 -24.52 -5.86
CA VAL A 28 -4.61 -23.11 -5.69
C VAL A 28 -5.69 -22.95 -4.61
N PHE A 29 -5.61 -21.88 -3.84
CA PHE A 29 -6.64 -21.43 -2.91
C PHE A 29 -6.87 -19.92 -3.05
N THR A 30 -8.06 -19.46 -2.64
CA THR A 30 -8.43 -18.05 -2.70
C THR A 30 -8.19 -17.34 -1.37
N ALA A 31 -7.94 -16.03 -1.42
CA ALA A 31 -7.87 -15.19 -0.23
C ALA A 31 -9.16 -15.28 0.60
N ALA A 32 -10.32 -15.40 -0.05
CA ALA A 32 -11.60 -15.58 0.64
C ALA A 32 -11.62 -16.84 1.51
N ARG A 33 -11.09 -17.97 1.01
CA ARG A 33 -10.97 -19.21 1.79
C ARG A 33 -10.06 -19.04 3.01
N ALA A 34 -8.94 -18.32 2.84
CA ALA A 34 -8.03 -18.03 3.95
C ALA A 34 -8.71 -17.15 5.00
N ILE A 35 -9.36 -16.07 4.58
CA ILE A 35 -10.12 -15.16 5.45
C ILE A 35 -11.19 -15.93 6.24
N GLN A 36 -11.92 -16.85 5.60
CA GLN A 36 -12.92 -17.66 6.30
C GLN A 36 -12.31 -18.57 7.38
N TRP A 37 -11.14 -19.17 7.10
CA TRP A 37 -10.44 -19.98 8.07
C TRP A 37 -9.96 -19.13 9.26
N PHE A 38 -9.41 -17.95 9.00
CA PHE A 38 -8.99 -17.03 10.05
C PHE A 38 -10.18 -16.47 10.83
N ALA A 39 -11.32 -16.17 10.19
CA ALA A 39 -12.53 -15.74 10.90
C ALA A 39 -13.05 -16.82 11.86
N THR A 40 -12.84 -18.10 11.54
CA THR A 40 -13.24 -19.23 12.38
C THR A 40 -12.27 -19.48 13.55
N ASN A 41 -10.96 -19.39 13.29
CA ASN A 41 -9.94 -19.78 14.27
C ASN A 41 -9.35 -18.60 15.06
N TYR A 42 -9.33 -17.41 14.45
CA TYR A 42 -8.71 -16.18 14.95
C TYR A 42 -9.57 -14.94 14.63
N PRO A 43 -10.81 -14.87 15.17
CA PRO A 43 -11.84 -13.89 14.77
C PRO A 43 -11.48 -12.41 15.02
N LYS A 44 -10.43 -12.11 15.78
CA LYS A 44 -9.97 -10.72 16.02
C LYS A 44 -9.10 -10.19 14.88
N LEU A 45 -8.54 -11.06 14.03
CA LEU A 45 -7.75 -10.63 12.88
C LEU A 45 -8.66 -10.10 11.78
N LYS A 46 -8.30 -8.94 11.21
CA LYS A 46 -9.12 -8.28 10.20
C LYS A 46 -8.90 -8.87 8.80
N PRO A 47 -9.97 -8.99 7.97
CA PRO A 47 -9.85 -9.48 6.60
C PRO A 47 -8.80 -8.73 5.76
N GLY A 48 -8.69 -7.41 5.92
CA GLY A 48 -7.70 -6.60 5.20
C GLY A 48 -6.27 -6.97 5.59
N SER A 49 -5.99 -7.12 6.89
CA SER A 49 -4.70 -7.56 7.41
C SER A 49 -4.32 -8.95 6.90
N ILE A 50 -5.27 -9.88 6.87
CA ILE A 50 -5.05 -11.23 6.34
C ILE A 50 -4.65 -11.18 4.86
N ARG A 51 -5.32 -10.33 4.05
CA ARG A 51 -4.94 -10.16 2.63
C ARG A 51 -3.54 -9.60 2.47
N ALA A 52 -3.19 -8.60 3.27
CA ALA A 52 -1.85 -8.01 3.24
C ALA A 52 -0.77 -9.02 3.66
N HIS A 53 -1.03 -9.88 4.66
CA HIS A 53 -0.11 -10.98 5.00
C HIS A 53 -0.01 -12.06 3.92
N LEU A 54 -1.08 -12.36 3.18
CA LEU A 54 -1.01 -13.26 2.02
C LEU A 54 -0.11 -12.68 0.92
N VAL A 55 -0.21 -11.38 0.66
CA VAL A 55 0.66 -10.66 -0.29
C VAL A 55 2.10 -10.64 0.19
N GLN A 56 2.34 -10.32 1.46
CA GLN A 56 3.68 -10.33 2.05
C GLN A 56 4.35 -11.71 1.91
N ALA A 57 3.59 -12.79 2.11
CA ALA A 57 4.06 -14.17 2.02
C ALA A 57 4.23 -14.68 0.57
N ALA A 58 3.70 -13.96 -0.43
CA ALA A 58 3.83 -14.32 -1.84
C ALA A 58 5.20 -13.88 -2.39
N THR A 59 6.01 -14.84 -2.83
CA THR A 59 7.40 -14.60 -3.24
C THR A 59 7.54 -13.78 -4.51
N ASN A 60 6.50 -13.76 -5.34
CA ASN A 60 6.46 -13.10 -6.64
C ASN A 60 5.59 -11.83 -6.66
N ASP A 61 5.03 -11.39 -5.52
CA ASP A 61 4.27 -10.14 -5.45
C ASP A 61 5.23 -8.99 -5.10
N PRO A 62 5.44 -7.99 -5.98
CA PRO A 62 6.41 -6.91 -5.74
C PRO A 62 6.16 -6.15 -4.45
N SER A 63 4.92 -6.05 -3.98
CA SER A 63 4.64 -5.18 -2.84
C SER A 63 4.86 -5.80 -1.49
N ARG A 64 5.29 -7.06 -1.47
CA ARG A 64 5.97 -7.62 -0.31
C ARG A 64 7.16 -6.74 0.14
N LEU A 65 7.77 -5.98 -0.77
CA LEU A 65 8.94 -5.14 -0.49
C LEU A 65 8.63 -3.91 0.39
N HIS A 66 7.36 -3.51 0.52
CA HIS A 66 6.95 -2.46 1.46
C HIS A 66 6.86 -2.98 2.92
N HIS A 67 7.09 -4.29 3.11
CA HIS A 67 7.10 -4.95 4.41
C HIS A 67 8.54 -5.38 4.78
N PRO A 68 9.29 -4.54 5.51
CA PRO A 68 10.73 -4.74 5.74
C PRO A 68 11.07 -5.95 6.63
N SER A 69 10.09 -6.54 7.33
CA SER A 69 10.32 -7.68 8.24
C SER A 69 10.18 -9.05 7.58
N THR A 70 10.09 -9.11 6.25
CA THR A 70 9.90 -10.36 5.51
C THR A 70 11.21 -11.17 5.48
N ASN A 71 11.25 -12.27 6.21
CA ASN A 71 12.42 -13.15 6.29
C ASN A 71 12.28 -14.36 5.34
N ILE A 72 13.38 -15.08 5.08
CA ILE A 72 13.39 -16.31 4.26
C ILE A 72 12.31 -17.32 4.70
N THR A 73 12.00 -17.37 5.99
CA THR A 73 10.99 -18.28 6.53
C THR A 73 9.57 -17.95 6.09
N ASP A 74 9.34 -16.78 5.48
CA ASP A 74 8.03 -16.28 5.08
C ASP A 74 7.82 -16.35 3.56
N ASP A 75 8.80 -16.88 2.82
CA ASP A 75 8.73 -17.18 1.39
C ASP A 75 7.89 -18.45 1.13
N ILE A 76 6.60 -18.43 1.49
CA ILE A 76 5.75 -19.64 1.57
C ILE A 76 4.67 -19.72 0.50
N LEU A 77 4.30 -18.62 -0.15
CA LEU A 77 3.25 -18.57 -1.18
C LEU A 77 3.78 -18.12 -2.53
N PHE A 78 3.06 -18.49 -3.58
CA PHE A 78 3.20 -17.96 -4.94
C PHE A 78 1.82 -17.48 -5.40
N LYS A 79 1.73 -16.22 -5.83
CA LYS A 79 0.49 -15.61 -6.34
C LYS A 79 0.29 -16.03 -7.79
N VAL A 80 -0.86 -16.68 -8.07
CA VAL A 80 -1.20 -17.17 -9.41
C VAL A 80 -2.11 -16.21 -10.17
N ALA A 81 -2.98 -15.50 -9.44
CA ALA A 81 -3.89 -14.48 -9.97
C ALA A 81 -4.29 -13.51 -8.84
N PRO A 82 -5.01 -12.41 -9.11
CA PRO A 82 -5.48 -11.50 -8.08
C PRO A 82 -6.31 -12.23 -7.01
N GLY A 83 -5.79 -12.29 -5.78
CA GLY A 83 -6.43 -12.98 -4.66
C GLY A 83 -6.35 -14.51 -4.70
N GLU A 84 -5.53 -15.09 -5.57
CA GLU A 84 -5.33 -16.53 -5.69
C GLU A 84 -3.87 -16.92 -5.48
N PHE A 85 -3.64 -17.94 -4.66
CA PHE A 85 -2.32 -18.34 -4.19
C PHE A 85 -2.16 -19.85 -4.20
N ARG A 86 -0.92 -20.32 -4.32
CA ARG A 86 -0.51 -21.70 -4.01
C ARG A 86 0.75 -21.68 -3.16
N ARG A 87 1.17 -22.84 -2.66
CA ARG A 87 2.48 -22.95 -1.99
C ARG A 87 3.61 -22.66 -2.98
N TYR A 88 4.63 -21.95 -2.50
CA TYR A 88 5.87 -21.72 -3.24
C TYR A 88 6.65 -23.04 -3.42
N GLU A 89 7.16 -23.29 -4.63
CA GLU A 89 7.91 -24.49 -4.99
C GLU A 89 9.36 -24.11 -5.35
N ALA A 90 10.27 -24.21 -4.37
CA ALA A 90 11.69 -23.90 -4.56
C ALA A 90 12.31 -24.75 -5.69
N GLY A 91 13.02 -24.09 -6.60
CA GLY A 91 13.65 -24.72 -7.78
C GLY A 91 12.74 -24.84 -9.00
N LYS A 92 11.42 -24.67 -8.84
CA LYS A 92 10.46 -24.58 -9.96
C LYS A 92 9.98 -23.15 -10.18
N ASP A 93 9.70 -22.44 -9.10
CA ASP A 93 9.29 -21.05 -9.13
C ASP A 93 10.51 -20.11 -9.19
N PRO A 94 10.35 -18.88 -9.73
CA PRO A 94 11.36 -17.84 -9.64
C PRO A 94 11.83 -17.61 -8.19
N ALA A 95 13.06 -17.12 -8.04
CA ALA A 95 13.58 -16.74 -6.73
C ALA A 95 12.69 -15.64 -6.10
N PRO A 96 12.50 -15.63 -4.77
CA PRO A 96 11.71 -14.61 -4.12
C PRO A 96 12.24 -13.21 -4.41
N ILE A 97 11.33 -12.28 -4.73
CA ILE A 97 11.66 -10.88 -4.97
C ILE A 97 12.16 -10.25 -3.66
N ARG A 98 13.39 -9.74 -3.67
CA ARG A 98 14.01 -9.08 -2.50
C ARG A 98 14.36 -7.62 -2.71
N GLU A 99 14.40 -7.19 -3.96
CA GLU A 99 14.71 -5.83 -4.36
C GLU A 99 13.77 -5.44 -5.50
N MET A 100 13.44 -4.15 -5.56
CA MET A 100 12.52 -3.64 -6.57
C MET A 100 13.29 -3.44 -7.88
N VAL A 101 13.15 -4.37 -8.83
CA VAL A 101 13.75 -4.23 -10.16
C VAL A 101 12.83 -3.35 -11.01
N LYS A 102 13.42 -2.38 -11.72
CA LYS A 102 12.75 -1.29 -12.45
C LYS A 102 11.62 -1.72 -13.42
N GLY A 103 11.56 -2.99 -13.81
CA GLY A 103 10.56 -3.55 -14.73
C GLY A 103 9.28 -4.08 -14.07
N ASP A 104 9.29 -4.39 -12.78
CA ASP A 104 8.12 -5.00 -12.10
C ASP A 104 7.00 -3.99 -11.81
N ILE A 105 7.36 -2.71 -11.72
CA ILE A 105 6.42 -1.61 -11.50
C ILE A 105 5.53 -1.40 -12.74
N ALA A 106 6.07 -1.69 -13.94
CA ALA A 106 5.39 -1.48 -15.22
C ALA A 106 4.05 -2.19 -15.37
N LYS A 107 3.88 -3.37 -14.78
CA LYS A 107 2.65 -4.15 -14.94
C LYS A 107 1.51 -3.66 -14.07
N GLN A 108 1.82 -3.08 -12.91
CA GLN A 108 0.80 -2.66 -11.95
C GLN A 108 0.14 -1.35 -12.40
N GLU A 109 0.92 -0.44 -12.97
CA GLU A 109 0.41 0.81 -13.57
C GLU A 109 -0.41 0.55 -14.84
N ILE A 110 -0.09 -0.49 -15.63
CA ILE A 110 -0.89 -0.84 -16.83
C ILE A 110 -2.34 -1.22 -16.46
N GLU A 111 -2.57 -1.88 -15.31
CA GLU A 111 -3.93 -2.20 -14.85
C GLU A 111 -4.72 -0.97 -14.40
N ASP A 112 -4.06 0.04 -13.82
CA ASP A 112 -4.68 1.32 -13.50
C ASP A 112 -4.88 2.18 -14.77
N ILE A 113 -3.96 2.11 -15.75
CA ILE A 113 -4.03 2.79 -17.06
C ILE A 113 -5.19 2.28 -17.93
N ASP A 114 -5.52 0.98 -17.88
CA ASP A 114 -6.63 0.43 -18.70
C ASP A 114 -8.02 0.92 -18.22
N ILE A 115 -8.12 1.49 -17.02
CA ILE A 115 -9.33 2.20 -16.52
C ILE A 115 -9.34 3.68 -16.99
N ASP A 116 -8.19 4.22 -17.42
CA ASP A 116 -7.96 5.64 -17.68
C ASP A 116 -8.12 6.10 -19.15
N ARG A 117 -8.62 5.26 -20.06
CA ARG A 117 -8.55 5.49 -21.52
C ARG A 117 -9.34 6.68 -22.12
N ASP A 118 -10.12 7.45 -21.35
CA ASP A 118 -10.93 8.54 -21.92
C ASP A 118 -10.54 9.94 -21.40
N GLY A 119 -9.29 10.33 -21.61
CA GLY A 119 -8.78 11.64 -21.23
C GLY A 119 -7.26 11.69 -21.39
N SER A 120 -6.76 12.69 -22.10
CA SER A 120 -5.34 12.91 -22.37
C SER A 120 -4.56 13.26 -21.09
N GLU A 121 -4.25 12.28 -20.26
CA GLU A 121 -3.24 12.37 -19.21
C GLU A 121 -1.99 11.60 -19.65
N GLU A 122 -0.82 12.20 -19.42
CA GLU A 122 0.47 11.63 -19.80
C GLU A 122 0.67 10.27 -19.14
N ILE A 123 0.96 9.26 -19.95
CA ILE A 123 1.27 7.91 -19.47
C ILE A 123 2.53 8.02 -18.60
N ASN A 124 2.38 7.87 -17.30
CA ASN A 124 3.50 7.79 -16.36
C ASN A 124 4.21 6.46 -16.56
N LEU A 125 5.17 6.45 -17.48
CA LEU A 125 5.97 5.27 -17.76
C LEU A 125 6.94 5.01 -16.60
N PRO A 126 7.11 3.75 -16.18
CA PRO A 126 8.11 3.36 -15.19
C PRO A 126 9.48 3.90 -15.53
N GLY A 127 10.06 4.68 -14.61
CA GLY A 127 11.34 5.34 -14.80
C GLY A 127 11.29 6.73 -15.45
N SER A 128 10.10 7.29 -15.67
CA SER A 128 9.93 8.73 -15.91
C SER A 128 10.35 9.54 -14.68
N THR A 129 10.64 10.82 -14.87
CA THR A 129 10.98 11.75 -13.78
C THR A 129 9.80 11.92 -12.81
N GLU A 130 8.58 11.98 -13.33
CA GLU A 130 7.36 12.11 -12.52
C GLU A 130 7.14 10.88 -11.64
N PHE A 131 7.32 9.68 -12.20
CA PHE A 131 7.23 8.44 -11.47
C PHE A 131 8.25 8.35 -10.31
N LEU A 132 9.50 8.72 -10.57
CA LEU A 132 10.53 8.76 -9.52
C LEU A 132 10.18 9.79 -8.44
N LEU A 133 9.66 10.95 -8.84
CA LEU A 133 9.22 11.98 -7.93
C LEU A 133 8.04 11.52 -7.07
N GLU A 134 7.14 10.69 -7.60
CA GLU A 134 5.99 10.15 -6.86
C GLU A 134 6.44 9.23 -5.73
N LYS A 135 7.34 8.31 -6.03
CA LYS A 135 7.93 7.43 -5.02
C LYS A 135 8.71 8.19 -3.97
N ASP A 136 9.47 9.21 -4.38
CA ASP A 136 10.21 10.06 -3.45
C ASP A 136 9.26 10.89 -2.56
N LEU A 137 8.18 11.42 -3.13
CA LEU A 137 7.13 12.15 -2.41
C LEU A 137 6.41 11.24 -1.41
N GLN A 138 5.99 10.05 -1.84
CA GLN A 138 5.31 9.07 -1.00
C GLN A 138 6.18 8.69 0.20
N ARG A 139 7.46 8.35 -0.03
CA ARG A 139 8.41 8.03 1.04
C ARG A 139 8.59 9.21 2.00
N TYR A 140 8.80 10.41 1.46
CA TYR A 140 8.96 11.62 2.28
C TYR A 140 7.73 11.88 3.16
N LEU A 141 6.53 11.84 2.59
CA LEU A 141 5.29 12.06 3.33
C LEU A 141 5.03 10.97 4.37
N ALA A 142 5.28 9.70 4.05
CA ALA A 142 5.11 8.59 5.00
C ALA A 142 6.03 8.72 6.23
N GLU A 143 7.22 9.31 6.07
CA GLU A 143 8.15 9.60 7.16
C GLU A 143 7.84 10.91 7.90
N ASN A 144 7.10 11.83 7.27
CA ASN A 144 6.87 13.19 7.75
C ASN A 144 5.37 13.56 7.80
N LEU A 145 4.49 12.62 8.15
CA LEU A 145 3.02 12.81 8.15
C LEU A 145 2.53 14.02 8.97
N GLY A 146 3.33 14.49 9.93
CA GLY A 146 3.06 15.72 10.67
C GLY A 146 2.97 16.99 9.80
N CYS A 147 3.50 16.98 8.57
CA CYS A 147 3.32 18.08 7.62
C CYS A 147 1.91 18.16 7.01
N ILE A 148 1.17 17.06 7.03
CA ILE A 148 -0.25 17.00 6.62
C ILE A 148 -1.11 17.33 7.84
N GLU A 149 -0.93 16.58 8.93
CA GLU A 149 -1.69 16.78 10.16
C GLU A 149 -0.87 16.39 11.40
N PRO A 150 -0.78 17.27 12.42
CA PRO A 150 -0.13 16.93 13.67
C PRO A 150 -0.75 15.73 14.37
N GLY A 151 0.07 14.72 14.66
CA GLY A 151 -0.35 13.49 15.35
C GLY A 151 -0.82 12.37 14.42
N LEU A 152 -0.83 12.60 13.10
CA LEU A 152 -1.03 11.55 12.11
C LEU A 152 0.14 10.56 12.15
N LYS A 153 -0.18 9.27 12.16
CA LYS A 153 0.80 8.17 12.21
C LYS A 153 0.55 7.20 11.08
N LEU A 154 1.62 6.63 10.53
CA LEU A 154 1.52 5.57 9.55
C LEU A 154 0.75 4.39 10.17
N TYR A 155 -0.15 3.79 9.41
CA TYR A 155 -0.83 2.58 9.88
C TYR A 155 0.19 1.44 9.98
N GLU A 156 0.18 0.76 11.11
CA GLU A 156 1.04 -0.40 11.37
C GLU A 156 0.19 -1.52 11.94
N ASP A 157 0.31 -2.71 11.36
CA ASP A 157 -0.38 -3.91 11.83
C ASP A 157 0.58 -5.09 11.82
N GLU A 158 1.06 -5.44 13.01
CA GLU A 158 2.18 -6.35 13.25
C GLU A 158 3.43 -5.98 12.44
N ASP A 159 3.52 -6.50 11.22
CA ASP A 159 4.62 -6.38 10.27
C ASP A 159 4.25 -5.61 9.00
N LEU A 160 2.98 -5.29 8.87
CA LEU A 160 2.43 -4.54 7.76
C LEU A 160 2.58 -3.05 8.04
N ARG A 161 2.89 -2.28 6.99
CA ARG A 161 3.04 -0.83 7.03
C ARG A 161 2.09 -0.21 6.02
N GLY A 162 1.55 0.95 6.34
CA GLY A 162 0.61 1.70 5.52
C GLY A 162 1.23 2.39 4.31
N ILE A 163 2.18 1.79 3.60
CA ILE A 163 2.75 2.32 2.35
C ILE A 163 2.47 1.32 1.25
N GLU A 164 1.90 1.78 0.12
CA GLU A 164 1.39 0.91 -0.95
C GLU A 164 0.53 -0.25 -0.39
N TYR A 165 -0.37 0.10 0.54
CA TYR A 165 -1.10 -0.89 1.32
C TYR A 165 -2.07 -1.67 0.42
N GLU A 166 -1.95 -3.00 0.38
CA GLU A 166 -2.81 -3.87 -0.45
C GLU A 166 -4.29 -3.70 -0.08
N ALA A 167 -5.08 -3.20 -1.05
CA ALA A 167 -6.53 -3.02 -0.97
C ALA A 167 -7.29 -4.07 -1.82
N GLY A 168 -6.65 -5.20 -2.11
CA GLY A 168 -7.23 -6.33 -2.82
C GLY A 168 -7.40 -6.12 -4.33
N GLY A 169 -7.41 -7.24 -5.06
CA GLY A 169 -7.56 -7.23 -6.52
C GLY A 169 -6.46 -6.45 -7.24
N GLY A 170 -5.24 -6.44 -6.69
CA GLY A 170 -4.07 -5.77 -7.27
C GLY A 170 -3.94 -4.27 -6.92
N ARG A 171 -4.94 -3.69 -6.25
CA ARG A 171 -4.98 -2.26 -5.93
C ARG A 171 -4.25 -1.93 -4.65
N ARG A 172 -3.69 -0.73 -4.58
CA ARG A 172 -2.93 -0.26 -3.41
C ARG A 172 -3.31 1.16 -3.02
N ILE A 173 -3.25 1.40 -1.71
CA ILE A 173 -3.39 2.73 -1.13
C ILE A 173 -1.99 3.32 -0.98
N ASP A 174 -1.73 4.51 -1.53
CA ASP A 174 -0.39 5.11 -1.49
C ASP A 174 0.11 5.22 -0.05
N ILE A 175 -0.67 5.88 0.81
CA ILE A 175 -0.39 5.94 2.24
C ILE A 175 -1.68 5.71 3.03
N LEU A 176 -1.65 4.71 3.92
CA LEU A 176 -2.67 4.45 4.93
C LEU A 176 -2.14 4.89 6.29
N ALA A 177 -2.88 5.78 6.94
CA ALA A 177 -2.51 6.35 8.23
C ALA A 177 -3.67 6.26 9.24
N VAL A 178 -3.37 6.59 10.49
CA VAL A 178 -4.33 6.71 11.59
C VAL A 178 -4.10 8.04 12.30
N ASP A 179 -5.16 8.78 12.54
CA ASP A 179 -5.09 10.05 13.26
C ASP A 179 -5.02 9.86 14.78
N ARG A 180 -4.86 10.97 15.50
CA ARG A 180 -4.77 10.96 16.98
C ARG A 180 -6.02 10.40 17.69
N ASN A 181 -7.17 10.38 17.02
CA ASN A 181 -8.43 9.87 17.55
C ASN A 181 -8.68 8.42 17.13
N GLY A 182 -7.76 7.79 16.40
CA GLY A 182 -7.91 6.43 15.90
C GLY A 182 -8.73 6.33 14.62
N ALA A 183 -9.04 7.43 13.92
CA ALA A 183 -9.69 7.34 12.62
C ALA A 183 -8.69 6.95 11.54
N PHE A 184 -9.10 6.11 10.59
CA PHE A 184 -8.28 5.82 9.42
C PHE A 184 -8.24 7.02 8.47
N VAL A 185 -7.08 7.22 7.87
CA VAL A 185 -6.83 8.27 6.88
C VAL A 185 -6.21 7.63 5.66
N VAL A 186 -6.96 7.64 4.55
CA VAL A 186 -6.50 7.19 3.24
C VAL A 186 -5.92 8.40 2.52
N ILE A 187 -4.64 8.35 2.14
CA ILE A 187 -3.97 9.45 1.44
C ILE A 187 -3.65 8.96 0.03
N GLU A 188 -4.15 9.70 -0.96
CA GLU A 188 -3.92 9.48 -2.38
C GLU A 188 -3.03 10.60 -2.93
N LEU A 189 -1.95 10.24 -3.62
CA LEU A 189 -0.94 11.16 -4.12
C LEU A 189 -1.05 11.32 -5.63
N LYS A 190 -0.82 12.55 -6.13
CA LYS A 190 -0.61 12.82 -7.55
C LYS A 190 0.54 13.82 -7.72
N VAL A 191 1.57 13.46 -8.48
CA VAL A 191 2.73 14.34 -8.73
C VAL A 191 2.46 15.50 -9.68
N SER A 192 1.37 15.39 -10.45
CA SER A 192 0.93 16.38 -11.42
C SER A 192 -0.34 17.08 -10.94
N ARG A 193 -1.13 17.61 -11.87
CA ARG A 193 -2.41 18.26 -11.59
C ARG A 193 -3.46 17.19 -11.24
N GLY A 194 -4.17 17.37 -10.13
CA GLY A 194 -5.28 16.48 -9.78
C GLY A 194 -6.54 16.76 -10.62
N TYR A 195 -7.18 15.70 -11.12
CA TYR A 195 -8.48 15.72 -11.79
C TYR A 195 -9.48 14.80 -11.09
N ASP A 196 -10.77 14.95 -11.39
CA ASP A 196 -11.89 14.34 -10.68
C ASP A 196 -11.84 12.81 -10.57
N ARG A 197 -11.09 12.11 -11.43
CA ARG A 197 -10.91 10.65 -11.34
C ARG A 197 -10.27 10.20 -10.04
N VAL A 198 -9.38 11.02 -9.46
CA VAL A 198 -8.73 10.74 -8.17
C VAL A 198 -9.76 10.58 -7.04
N ILE A 199 -10.91 11.23 -7.15
CA ILE A 199 -12.02 11.13 -6.19
C ILE A 199 -12.57 9.70 -6.17
N GLY A 200 -12.77 9.11 -7.35
CA GLY A 200 -13.26 7.73 -7.48
C GLY A 200 -12.28 6.72 -6.86
N GLN A 201 -10.98 6.92 -7.10
CA GLN A 201 -9.92 6.11 -6.51
C GLN A 201 -9.90 6.23 -4.98
N LEU A 202 -9.87 7.46 -4.45
CA LEU A 202 -9.90 7.73 -3.01
C LEU A 202 -11.14 7.11 -2.34
N LEU A 203 -12.33 7.36 -2.88
CA LEU A 203 -13.59 6.86 -2.32
C LEU A 203 -13.64 5.33 -2.30
N ARG A 204 -13.13 4.67 -3.34
CA ARG A 204 -13.00 3.22 -3.40
C ARG A 204 -12.14 2.72 -2.23
N TYR A 205 -10.99 3.34 -1.99
CA TYR A 205 -10.09 2.97 -0.91
C TYR A 205 -10.64 3.28 0.47
N MET A 206 -11.27 4.43 0.68
CA MET A 206 -11.96 4.75 1.93
C MET A 206 -13.01 3.69 2.26
N ASN A 207 -13.82 3.29 1.27
CA ASN A 207 -14.84 2.27 1.47
C ASN A 207 -14.27 0.86 1.66
N TRP A 208 -13.15 0.55 1.01
CA TRP A 208 -12.42 -0.70 1.26
C TRP A 208 -11.91 -0.77 2.70
N VAL A 209 -11.25 0.30 3.19
CA VAL A 209 -10.77 0.39 4.57
C VAL A 209 -11.92 0.27 5.56
N ARG A 210 -13.06 0.94 5.31
CA ARG A 210 -14.28 0.81 6.12
C ARG A 210 -14.76 -0.64 6.23
N ARG A 211 -14.71 -1.39 5.14
CA ARG A 211 -15.21 -2.76 5.06
C ARG A 211 -14.25 -3.78 5.66
N ASP A 212 -12.95 -3.64 5.40
CA ASP A 212 -11.97 -4.71 5.62
C ASP A 212 -11.03 -4.49 6.80
N LEU A 213 -10.92 -3.26 7.31
CA LEU A 213 -10.00 -2.91 8.40
C LEU A 213 -10.71 -2.23 9.58
N ALA A 214 -11.62 -1.29 9.30
CA ALA A 214 -12.25 -0.48 10.32
C ALA A 214 -13.17 -1.28 11.24
N GLU A 215 -13.17 -0.93 12.53
CA GLU A 215 -14.19 -1.37 13.47
C GLU A 215 -15.53 -0.71 13.16
N LEU A 216 -16.62 -1.33 13.64
CA LEU A 216 -17.95 -0.75 13.51
C LEU A 216 -17.99 0.66 14.14
N GLY A 217 -18.30 1.66 13.33
CA GLY A 217 -18.37 3.07 13.75
C GLY A 217 -17.02 3.81 13.79
N GLN A 218 -15.91 3.13 13.50
CA GLN A 218 -14.61 3.79 13.34
C GLN A 218 -14.63 4.66 12.09
N LYS A 219 -14.24 5.94 12.26
CA LYS A 219 -14.23 6.90 11.17
C LYS A 219 -13.12 6.57 10.17
N VAL A 220 -13.42 6.83 8.90
CA VAL A 220 -12.45 6.77 7.80
C VAL A 220 -12.62 8.04 6.98
N ARG A 221 -11.54 8.77 6.75
CA ARG A 221 -11.48 9.98 5.93
C ARG A 221 -10.40 9.86 4.85
N GLY A 222 -10.50 10.69 3.83
CA GLY A 222 -9.61 10.72 2.69
C GLY A 222 -8.84 12.03 2.59
N ILE A 223 -7.63 11.97 2.07
CA ILE A 223 -6.80 13.12 1.76
C ILE A 223 -6.28 12.94 0.34
N ILE A 224 -6.44 13.99 -0.49
CA ILE A 224 -5.80 14.05 -1.80
C ILE A 224 -4.66 15.05 -1.69
N VAL A 225 -3.45 14.61 -2.04
CA VAL A 225 -2.27 15.48 -2.10
C VAL A 225 -1.80 15.58 -3.54
N CYS A 226 -1.77 16.78 -4.11
CA CYS A 226 -1.23 17.00 -5.45
C CYS A 226 -0.40 18.26 -5.57
N ARG A 227 0.29 18.45 -6.70
CA ARG A 227 1.10 19.66 -6.92
C ARG A 227 0.23 20.90 -7.15
N SER A 228 -0.90 20.73 -7.84
CA SER A 228 -1.91 21.77 -8.02
C SER A 228 -3.31 21.18 -8.18
N MET A 229 -4.28 21.78 -7.49
CA MET A 229 -5.69 21.39 -7.52
C MET A 229 -6.42 22.09 -8.66
N SER A 230 -7.18 21.34 -9.46
CA SER A 230 -8.12 21.92 -10.42
C SER A 230 -9.32 22.54 -9.71
N GLU A 231 -9.98 23.51 -10.36
CA GLU A 231 -11.24 24.06 -9.86
C GLU A 231 -12.35 23.00 -9.84
N ASP A 232 -12.40 22.16 -10.88
CA ASP A 232 -13.35 21.04 -10.98
C ASP A 232 -13.19 20.06 -9.81
N LEU A 233 -11.96 19.66 -9.47
CA LEU A 233 -11.70 18.77 -8.33
C LEU A 233 -12.15 19.40 -7.00
N ARG A 234 -11.87 20.70 -6.80
CA ARG A 234 -12.34 21.43 -5.60
C ARG A 234 -13.86 21.50 -5.55
N LEU A 235 -14.50 21.75 -6.70
CA LEU A 235 -15.95 21.81 -6.82
C LEU A 235 -16.59 20.45 -6.55
N ALA A 236 -16.05 19.37 -7.12
CA ALA A 236 -16.52 18.01 -6.94
C ALA A 236 -16.42 17.54 -5.48
N CYS A 237 -15.37 17.97 -4.74
CA CYS A 237 -15.21 17.65 -3.33
C CYS A 237 -15.99 18.56 -2.36
N SER A 238 -16.66 19.61 -2.85
CA SER A 238 -17.25 20.67 -1.99
C SER A 238 -18.28 20.19 -0.96
N SER A 239 -18.93 19.04 -1.18
CA SER A 239 -19.92 18.45 -0.27
C SER A 239 -19.37 17.25 0.53
N MET A 240 -18.09 16.92 0.38
CA MET A 240 -17.46 15.74 0.97
C MET A 240 -16.79 16.10 2.30
N ASN A 241 -17.53 15.97 3.41
CA ASN A 241 -17.04 16.37 4.73
C ASN A 241 -15.91 15.50 5.30
N ASP A 242 -15.68 14.33 4.69
CA ASP A 242 -14.67 13.35 5.05
C ASP A 242 -13.51 13.32 4.04
N VAL A 243 -13.39 14.32 3.16
CA VAL A 243 -12.29 14.47 2.21
C VAL A 243 -11.62 15.83 2.38
N GLU A 244 -10.29 15.81 2.47
CA GLU A 244 -9.47 17.02 2.54
C GLU A 244 -8.52 17.10 1.34
N LEU A 245 -8.24 18.32 0.88
CA LEU A 245 -7.40 18.59 -0.28
C LEU A 245 -6.15 19.33 0.15
N PHE A 246 -4.98 18.84 -0.24
CA PHE A 246 -3.68 19.44 0.06
C PHE A 246 -2.88 19.66 -1.22
N GLU A 247 -2.29 20.84 -1.33
CA GLU A 247 -1.26 21.11 -2.34
C GLU A 247 0.13 21.00 -1.70
N TYR A 248 1.07 20.34 -2.39
CA TYR A 248 2.47 20.31 -1.97
C TYR A 248 3.35 21.18 -2.88
N LYS A 249 4.45 21.68 -2.32
CA LYS A 249 5.47 22.43 -3.05
C LYS A 249 6.86 21.83 -2.81
N LEU A 250 7.53 21.45 -3.90
CA LEU A 250 8.94 21.04 -3.84
C LEU A 250 9.84 22.28 -3.80
N SER A 251 10.81 22.29 -2.88
CA SER A 251 11.84 23.33 -2.81
C SER A 251 13.21 22.70 -2.56
N VAL A 252 14.19 23.08 -3.37
CA VAL A 252 15.60 22.68 -3.23
C VAL A 252 16.43 23.95 -3.21
N ALA A 253 17.30 24.09 -2.21
CA ALA A 253 18.24 25.19 -2.11
C ALA A 253 19.66 24.65 -1.95
N VAL A 254 20.60 25.20 -2.72
CA VAL A 254 22.02 24.88 -2.64
C VAL A 254 22.78 26.17 -2.42
N THR A 255 23.75 26.16 -1.52
CA THR A 255 24.63 27.29 -1.25
C THR A 255 26.08 26.90 -1.50
N LYS A 256 26.87 27.84 -2.03
CA LYS A 256 28.29 27.66 -2.29
C LYS A 256 29.06 27.81 -0.99
N VAL A 257 29.96 26.86 -0.71
CA VAL A 257 30.86 26.90 0.46
C VAL A 257 32.28 27.16 -0.02
N ALA A 258 33.03 27.99 0.73
CA ALA A 258 34.43 28.26 0.44
C ALA A 258 35.29 27.02 0.70
N THR A 259 36.26 26.76 -0.19
CA THR A 259 37.26 25.71 0.02
C THR A 259 38.24 26.11 1.12
N LEU A 260 38.73 25.14 1.89
CA LEU A 260 39.80 25.39 2.85
C LEU A 260 41.09 25.76 2.10
N GLN A 261 41.80 26.77 2.61
CA GLN A 261 43.17 27.04 2.16
C GLN A 261 44.11 26.01 2.78
N LEU A 262 44.79 25.24 1.95
CA LEU A 262 45.91 24.41 2.37
C LEU A 262 47.14 25.31 2.51
N ARG A 263 47.93 25.10 3.58
CA ARG A 263 49.19 25.83 3.76
C ARG A 263 50.18 25.31 2.72
N GLU A 264 50.74 26.23 1.93
CA GLU A 264 51.92 25.98 1.08
C GLU A 264 53.18 25.77 1.94
#